data_AF-A0A511XCL9-F1
#
_entry.id   AF-A0A511XCL9-F1
#
_cell.length_a   1.000
_cell.length_b   1.000
_cell.length_c   1.000
_cell.angle_alpha   90.00
_cell.angle_beta   90.00
_cell.angle_gamma   90.00
#
_symmetry.space_group_name_H-M   'P 1'
#
loop_
_entity.id
_entity.type
_entity.pdbx_description
1 polymer ?
#
loop_
_entity_poly.entity_id
_entity_poly.type
_entity_poly.pdbx_seq_one_letter_code
_entity_poly.pdbx_strand_id
1 'polypeptide(L)'
;MKKILTFFLFYAPVVAHANGAATVTTLSPVDSQISAGSYTIALGETDDPKAPRTWEGPIEITTRGGSHCVVNDEVSLIEKPLALVGGHYLYVPTYSGSEGALYVVDADTCAVAWKSKNYVGKIHFSGDWVVIPGQPRMKIGLRGVPTPAIGE
;
A
#
# COMPACT_ATOMS: atom_id res chain seq x y z
N MET A 1 -6.73 64.99 19.68
CA MET A 1 -6.72 63.98 18.60
C MET A 1 -6.33 62.64 19.23
N LYS A 2 -7.26 61.68 19.33
CA LYS A 2 -7.10 60.44 20.10
C LYS A 2 -6.92 59.27 19.11
N LYS A 3 -5.69 58.74 18.97
CA LYS A 3 -5.38 57.63 18.06
C LYS A 3 -5.69 56.31 18.79
N ILE A 4 -6.66 55.56 18.27
CA ILE A 4 -6.99 54.20 18.73
C ILE A 4 -6.02 53.25 18.03
N LEU A 5 -5.24 52.51 18.82
CA LEU A 5 -4.29 51.51 18.35
C LEU A 5 -5.01 50.16 18.31
N THR A 6 -5.41 49.72 17.13
CA THR A 6 -6.08 48.43 16.91
C THR A 6 -5.04 47.31 16.97
N PHE A 7 -5.12 46.47 18.01
CA PHE A 7 -4.35 45.24 18.14
C PHE A 7 -4.92 44.17 17.19
N PHE A 8 -4.15 43.77 16.17
CA PHE A 8 -4.45 42.59 15.37
C PHE A 8 -4.05 41.34 16.16
N LEU A 9 -5.05 40.57 16.60
CA LEU A 9 -4.85 39.22 17.11
C LEU A 9 -4.53 38.29 15.94
N PHE A 10 -3.29 37.80 15.87
CA PHE A 10 -2.92 36.70 14.97
C PHE A 10 -3.55 35.40 15.50
N TYR A 11 -4.65 34.99 14.87
CA TYR A 11 -5.26 33.68 15.11
C TYR A 11 -4.46 32.63 14.31
N ALA A 12 -3.56 31.89 14.98
CA ALA A 12 -2.91 30.74 14.36
C ALA A 12 -3.91 29.56 14.35
N PRO A 13 -4.29 28.99 13.19
CA PRO A 13 -5.12 27.80 13.18
C PRO A 13 -4.30 26.63 13.76
N VAL A 14 -4.72 26.08 14.89
CA VAL A 14 -4.25 24.79 15.37
C VAL A 14 -4.81 23.73 14.42
N VAL A 15 -3.99 23.25 13.49
CA VAL A 15 -4.36 22.10 12.66
C VAL A 15 -4.28 20.87 13.55
N ALA A 16 -5.45 20.36 13.96
CA ALA A 16 -5.56 19.06 14.60
C ALA A 16 -5.19 17.98 13.57
N HIS A 17 -4.02 17.38 13.70
CA HIS A 17 -3.68 16.17 12.96
C HIS A 17 -4.52 15.03 13.54
N ALA A 18 -5.53 14.57 12.80
CA ALA A 18 -6.21 13.34 13.15
C ALA A 18 -5.18 12.20 13.12
N ASN A 19 -4.89 11.62 14.29
CA ASN A 19 -4.08 10.39 14.43
C ASN A 19 -4.87 9.16 13.95
N GLY A 20 -5.35 9.18 12.71
CA GLY A 20 -6.05 8.04 12.12
C GLY A 20 -5.08 7.02 11.53
N ALA A 21 -5.46 5.76 11.56
CA ALA A 21 -4.81 4.70 10.79
C ALA A 21 -5.57 4.48 9.49
N ALA A 22 -4.88 4.12 8.41
CA ALA A 22 -5.56 3.66 7.20
C ALA A 22 -6.14 2.25 7.42
N THR A 23 -7.33 1.99 6.88
CA THR A 23 -7.91 0.65 6.90
C THR A 23 -7.09 -0.29 6.05
N VAL A 24 -6.72 -1.45 6.60
CA VAL A 24 -6.01 -2.52 5.90
C VAL A 24 -6.98 -3.64 5.58
N THR A 25 -7.14 -3.96 4.30
CA THR A 25 -7.98 -5.06 3.81
C THR A 25 -7.11 -6.12 3.16
N THR A 26 -6.91 -7.26 3.81
CA THR A 26 -6.21 -8.39 3.20
C THR A 26 -6.99 -8.92 2.01
N LEU A 27 -6.28 -9.19 0.92
CA LEU A 27 -6.86 -9.64 -0.34
C LEU A 27 -6.63 -11.14 -0.51
N SER A 28 -7.67 -11.81 -1.01
CA SER A 28 -7.65 -13.23 -1.35
C SER A 28 -7.92 -13.37 -2.86
N PRO A 29 -6.88 -13.53 -3.69
CA PRO A 29 -7.07 -13.81 -5.10
C PRO A 29 -7.86 -15.09 -5.32
N VAL A 30 -8.79 -15.04 -6.27
CA VAL A 30 -9.44 -16.22 -6.86
C VAL A 30 -8.78 -16.41 -8.23
N ASP A 31 -8.07 -17.52 -8.39
CA ASP A 31 -7.13 -17.74 -9.50
C ASP A 31 -6.10 -16.60 -9.57
N SER A 32 -6.19 -15.75 -10.61
CA SER A 32 -5.34 -14.59 -10.84
C SER A 32 -6.07 -13.26 -10.68
N GLN A 33 -7.29 -13.25 -10.17
CA GLN A 33 -8.10 -12.03 -10.06
C GLN A 33 -8.47 -11.69 -8.62
N ILE A 34 -8.55 -10.38 -8.35
CA ILE A 34 -9.05 -9.82 -7.11
C ILE A 34 -10.10 -8.76 -7.44
N SER A 35 -11.24 -8.82 -6.74
CA SER A 35 -12.19 -7.70 -6.67
C SER A 35 -12.05 -7.03 -5.30
N ALA A 36 -11.61 -5.77 -5.27
CA ALA A 36 -11.38 -5.04 -4.03
C ALA A 36 -11.81 -3.57 -4.17
N GLY A 37 -12.80 -3.14 -3.38
CA GLY A 37 -13.31 -1.77 -3.43
C GLY A 37 -13.83 -1.40 -4.81
N SER A 38 -13.20 -0.42 -5.47
CA SER A 38 -13.49 0.04 -6.83
C SER A 38 -12.60 -0.58 -7.90
N TYR A 39 -11.78 -1.58 -7.56
CA TYR A 39 -10.79 -2.16 -8.46
C TYR A 39 -11.05 -3.63 -8.76
N THR A 40 -10.81 -3.99 -10.01
CA THR A 40 -10.53 -5.35 -10.45
C THR A 40 -9.04 -5.43 -10.77
N ILE A 41 -8.33 -6.34 -10.11
CA ILE A 41 -6.87 -6.48 -10.21
C ILE A 41 -6.58 -7.86 -10.79
N ALA A 42 -5.86 -7.91 -11.90
CA ALA A 42 -5.30 -9.15 -12.46
C ALA A 42 -3.82 -9.23 -12.08
N LEU A 43 -3.38 -10.37 -11.57
CA LEU A 43 -2.02 -10.58 -11.08
C LEU A 43 -1.07 -11.21 -12.11
N GLY A 44 -1.57 -11.54 -13.31
CA GLY A 44 -0.84 -12.34 -14.30
C GLY A 44 -1.00 -13.85 -14.11
N GLU A 45 -0.18 -14.63 -14.79
CA GLU A 45 -0.21 -16.10 -14.73
C GLU A 45 0.19 -16.62 -13.34
N THR A 46 -0.39 -17.72 -12.90
CA THR A 46 -0.06 -18.37 -11.62
C THR A 46 0.87 -19.57 -11.83
N ASP A 47 1.73 -19.83 -10.84
CA ASP A 47 2.59 -21.01 -10.77
C ASP A 47 1.82 -22.35 -10.79
N ASP A 48 0.66 -22.42 -10.14
CA ASP A 48 -0.21 -23.59 -10.15
C ASP A 48 -1.69 -23.15 -10.19
N PRO A 49 -2.43 -23.41 -11.29
CA PRO A 49 -3.82 -22.99 -11.42
C PRO A 49 -4.77 -23.66 -10.41
N LYS A 50 -4.36 -24.76 -9.76
CA LYS A 50 -5.17 -25.43 -8.72
C LYS A 50 -4.85 -24.97 -7.32
N ALA A 51 -3.64 -24.45 -7.09
CA ALA A 51 -3.19 -23.99 -5.79
C ALA A 51 -2.21 -22.80 -5.89
N PRO A 52 -2.66 -21.62 -6.38
CA PRO A 52 -1.81 -20.46 -6.61
C PRO A 52 -1.02 -20.02 -5.38
N ARG A 53 0.30 -19.98 -5.50
CA ARG A 53 1.22 -19.43 -4.48
C ARG A 53 1.87 -18.15 -4.95
N THR A 54 2.19 -18.09 -6.24
CA THR A 54 2.89 -16.99 -6.87
C THR A 54 2.22 -16.61 -8.18
N TRP A 55 2.26 -15.33 -8.51
CA TRP A 55 1.83 -14.83 -9.82
C TRP A 55 2.95 -14.08 -10.51
N GLU A 56 3.12 -14.31 -11.81
CA GLU A 56 4.24 -13.79 -12.59
C GLU A 56 4.16 -12.26 -12.79
N GLY A 57 2.96 -11.68 -12.80
CA GLY A 57 2.72 -10.33 -13.33
C GLY A 57 2.60 -10.32 -14.87
N PRO A 58 2.49 -9.13 -15.47
CA PRO A 58 2.35 -7.83 -14.81
C PRO A 58 1.01 -7.70 -14.08
N ILE A 59 0.94 -6.78 -13.12
CA ILE A 59 -0.33 -6.45 -12.47
C ILE A 59 -1.10 -5.48 -13.37
N GLU A 60 -2.33 -5.84 -13.69
CA GLU A 60 -3.26 -4.95 -14.38
C GLU A 60 -4.38 -4.53 -13.44
N ILE A 61 -4.69 -3.23 -13.42
CA ILE A 61 -5.72 -2.68 -12.55
C ILE A 61 -6.77 -1.98 -13.40
N THR A 62 -8.01 -2.42 -13.25
CA THR A 62 -9.18 -1.78 -13.87
C THR A 62 -10.05 -1.17 -12.77
N THR A 63 -10.31 0.13 -12.87
CA THR A 63 -11.26 0.83 -12.01
C THR A 63 -12.70 0.53 -12.42
N ARG A 64 -13.66 0.69 -11.51
CA ARG A 64 -15.10 0.58 -11.81
C ARG A 64 -15.55 1.53 -12.93
N GLY A 65 -14.85 2.66 -13.10
CA GLY A 65 -15.09 3.62 -14.18
C GLY A 65 -14.56 3.19 -15.55
N GLY A 66 -13.84 2.08 -15.63
CA GLY A 66 -13.26 1.54 -16.86
C GLY A 66 -11.84 2.01 -17.16
N SER A 67 -11.26 2.92 -16.36
CA SER A 67 -9.83 3.25 -16.48
C SER A 67 -8.99 2.03 -16.18
N HIS A 68 -8.01 1.76 -17.03
CA HIS A 68 -7.10 0.62 -16.94
C HIS A 68 -5.66 1.13 -16.91
N CYS A 69 -4.83 0.50 -16.09
CA CYS A 69 -3.39 0.72 -16.08
C CYS A 69 -2.64 -0.58 -15.78
N VAL A 70 -1.35 -0.59 -16.12
CA VAL A 70 -0.43 -1.71 -15.90
C VAL A 70 0.68 -1.24 -14.96
N VAL A 71 0.94 -2.01 -13.91
CA VAL A 71 2.04 -1.77 -12.97
C VAL A 71 3.36 -2.14 -13.64
N ASN A 72 4.43 -1.43 -13.28
CA ASN A 72 5.77 -1.70 -13.79
C ASN A 72 6.18 -3.18 -13.59
N ASP A 73 6.82 -3.77 -14.61
CA ASP A 73 7.28 -5.17 -14.64
C ASP A 73 8.26 -5.54 -13.49
N GLU A 74 8.86 -4.55 -12.82
CA GLU A 74 9.65 -4.78 -11.60
C GLU A 74 8.82 -5.33 -10.43
N VAL A 75 7.49 -5.21 -10.51
CA VAL A 75 6.51 -5.76 -9.57
C VAL A 75 5.95 -7.07 -10.15
N SER A 76 6.80 -8.09 -10.16
CA SER A 76 6.53 -9.45 -10.66
C SER A 76 6.81 -10.49 -9.56
N LEU A 77 6.50 -11.77 -9.81
CA LEU A 77 6.69 -12.86 -8.85
C LEU A 77 6.00 -12.57 -7.49
N ILE A 78 4.73 -12.22 -7.60
CA ILE A 78 3.87 -11.71 -6.54
C ILE A 78 3.52 -12.84 -5.57
N GLU A 79 3.59 -12.59 -4.27
CA GLU A 79 3.22 -13.54 -3.22
C GLU A 79 2.15 -13.00 -2.27
N LYS A 80 1.44 -13.91 -1.60
CA LYS A 80 0.61 -13.57 -0.43
C LYS A 80 1.48 -13.24 0.80
N PRO A 81 1.00 -12.38 1.73
CA PRO A 81 -0.31 -11.72 1.74
C PRO A 81 -0.34 -10.43 0.91
N LEU A 82 -1.42 -10.24 0.14
CA LEU A 82 -1.73 -8.98 -0.53
C LEU A 82 -2.68 -8.16 0.33
N ALA A 83 -2.61 -6.83 0.26
CA ALA A 83 -3.55 -5.96 0.97
C ALA A 83 -3.90 -4.70 0.17
N LEU A 84 -5.15 -4.25 0.30
CA LEU A 84 -5.58 -2.92 -0.10
C LEU A 84 -5.65 -2.02 1.14
N VAL A 85 -4.90 -0.93 1.13
CA VAL A 85 -4.71 -0.02 2.26
C VAL A 85 -5.26 1.35 1.91
N GLY A 86 -6.04 1.93 2.83
CA GLY A 86 -6.61 3.26 2.64
C GLY A 86 -7.64 3.34 1.51
N GLY A 87 -8.00 2.19 0.91
CA GLY A 87 -8.94 2.10 -0.19
C GLY A 87 -8.29 2.17 -1.57
N HIS A 88 -7.01 2.51 -1.72
CA HIS A 88 -6.38 2.70 -3.05
C HIS A 88 -4.91 2.29 -3.15
N TYR A 89 -4.21 1.99 -2.03
CA TYR A 89 -2.84 1.50 -2.10
C TYR A 89 -2.79 -0.03 -2.05
N LEU A 90 -2.31 -0.64 -3.12
CA LEU A 90 -2.08 -2.08 -3.21
C LEU A 90 -0.69 -2.42 -2.67
N TYR A 91 -0.64 -3.21 -1.62
CA TYR A 91 0.58 -3.74 -1.04
C TYR A 91 0.88 -5.11 -1.66
N VAL A 92 2.04 -5.20 -2.32
CA VAL A 92 2.45 -6.33 -3.14
C VAL A 92 3.81 -6.86 -2.68
N PRO A 93 3.84 -7.96 -1.92
CA PRO A 93 5.07 -8.73 -1.72
C PRO A 93 5.47 -9.37 -3.04
N THR A 94 6.73 -9.26 -3.39
CA THR A 94 7.34 -9.99 -4.49
C THR A 94 8.47 -10.86 -3.97
N TYR A 95 8.87 -11.83 -4.77
CA TYR A 95 9.95 -12.75 -4.46
C TYR A 95 10.87 -12.91 -5.65
N SER A 96 12.19 -12.89 -5.41
CA SER A 96 13.19 -13.23 -6.41
C SER A 96 14.32 -14.02 -5.75
N GLY A 97 14.39 -15.33 -6.03
CA GLY A 97 15.46 -16.21 -5.58
C GLY A 97 15.43 -16.56 -4.09
N SER A 98 15.96 -15.72 -3.22
CA SER A 98 15.87 -15.94 -1.76
C SER A 98 15.44 -14.70 -0.99
N GLU A 99 15.21 -13.60 -1.71
CA GLU A 99 14.84 -12.31 -1.16
C GLU A 99 13.50 -11.87 -1.73
N GLY A 100 12.75 -11.12 -0.94
CA GLY A 100 11.55 -10.44 -1.38
C GLY A 100 11.65 -8.94 -1.19
N ALA A 101 10.76 -8.22 -1.85
CA ALA A 101 10.54 -6.79 -1.64
C ALA A 101 9.03 -6.54 -1.50
N LEU A 102 8.67 -5.55 -0.69
CA LEU A 102 7.29 -5.10 -0.58
C LEU A 102 7.15 -3.81 -1.38
N TYR A 103 6.31 -3.84 -2.39
CA TYR A 103 5.93 -2.68 -3.17
C TYR A 103 4.58 -2.15 -2.67
N VAL A 104 4.44 -0.83 -2.67
CA VAL A 104 3.17 -0.14 -2.46
C VAL A 104 2.85 0.58 -3.76
N VAL A 105 1.78 0.15 -4.39
CA VAL A 105 1.32 0.62 -5.69
C VAL A 105 0.07 1.45 -5.49
N ASP A 106 0.03 2.65 -6.07
CA ASP A 106 -1.19 3.44 -6.18
C ASP A 106 -2.09 2.80 -7.24
N ALA A 107 -3.27 2.30 -6.85
CA ALA A 107 -4.16 1.54 -7.73
C ALA A 107 -4.88 2.41 -8.77
N ASP A 108 -4.92 3.73 -8.60
CA ASP A 108 -5.53 4.64 -9.57
C ASP A 108 -4.56 4.96 -10.72
N THR A 109 -3.25 4.93 -10.44
CA THR A 109 -2.19 5.34 -11.38
C THR A 109 -1.23 4.23 -11.79
N CYS A 110 -1.29 3.07 -11.12
CA CYS A 110 -0.33 1.97 -11.22
C CYS A 110 1.13 2.35 -10.90
N ALA A 111 1.35 3.52 -10.29
CA ALA A 111 2.67 3.98 -9.91
C ALA A 111 3.14 3.32 -8.62
N VAL A 112 4.41 2.93 -8.57
CA VAL A 112 5.06 2.52 -7.31
C VAL A 112 5.25 3.76 -6.44
N ALA A 113 4.46 3.85 -5.37
CA ALA A 113 4.54 4.93 -4.39
C ALA A 113 5.67 4.69 -3.37
N TRP A 114 6.00 3.43 -3.09
CA TRP A 114 7.05 3.05 -2.15
C TRP A 114 7.54 1.62 -2.37
N LYS A 115 8.81 1.36 -2.01
CA LYS A 115 9.44 0.04 -2.04
C LYS A 115 10.26 -0.18 -0.77
N SER A 116 10.16 -1.36 -0.16
CA SER A 116 10.97 -1.74 0.98
C SER A 116 12.43 -2.02 0.59
N LYS A 117 13.33 -2.08 1.57
CA LYS A 117 14.57 -2.85 1.38
C LYS A 117 14.23 -4.33 1.15
N ASN A 118 15.12 -5.05 0.48
CA ASN A 118 15.00 -6.50 0.34
C ASN A 118 14.95 -7.17 1.73
N TYR A 119 14.22 -8.28 1.84
CA TYR A 119 14.10 -9.06 3.07
C TYR A 119 14.05 -10.57 2.78
N VAL A 120 14.33 -11.37 3.81
CA VAL A 120 14.17 -12.84 3.77
C VAL A 120 13.07 -13.23 4.76
N GLY A 121 12.05 -13.95 4.28
CA GLY A 121 10.91 -14.41 5.09
C GLY A 121 9.58 -13.86 4.61
N LYS A 122 8.54 -13.95 5.45
CA LYS A 122 7.18 -13.53 5.12
C LYS A 122 6.80 -12.23 5.83
N ILE A 123 6.13 -11.33 5.12
CA ILE A 123 5.56 -10.13 5.71
C ILE A 123 4.27 -10.45 6.45
N HIS A 124 3.91 -9.60 7.42
CA HIS A 124 2.67 -9.74 8.17
C HIS A 124 2.00 -8.38 8.37
N PHE A 125 0.70 -8.31 8.14
CA PHE A 125 -0.13 -7.15 8.49
C PHE A 125 -0.73 -7.34 9.88
N SER A 126 -0.67 -6.33 10.74
CA SER A 126 -1.21 -6.36 12.09
C SER A 126 -1.79 -5.00 12.48
N GLY A 127 -3.11 -4.87 12.41
CA GLY A 127 -3.78 -3.58 12.60
C GLY A 127 -3.29 -2.56 11.59
N ASP A 128 -2.76 -1.44 12.08
CA ASP A 128 -2.16 -0.36 11.29
C ASP A 128 -0.65 -0.53 11.08
N TRP A 129 -0.14 -1.77 11.16
CA TRP A 129 1.28 -2.06 10.98
C TRP A 129 1.51 -3.07 9.87
N VAL A 130 2.63 -2.90 9.16
CA VAL A 130 3.27 -3.96 8.39
C VAL A 130 4.61 -4.32 9.04
N VAL A 131 4.80 -5.62 9.26
CA VAL A 131 6.04 -6.19 9.78
C VAL A 131 6.77 -6.83 8.63
N ILE A 132 7.95 -6.27 8.32
CA ILE A 132 8.84 -6.75 7.27
C ILE A 132 10.06 -7.38 7.95
N PRO A 133 10.41 -8.65 7.65
CA PRO A 133 11.54 -9.32 8.28
C PRO A 133 12.84 -8.51 8.21
N GLY A 134 13.54 -8.41 9.34
CA GLY A 134 14.81 -7.68 9.42
C GLY A 134 14.69 -6.15 9.40
N GLN A 135 13.47 -5.60 9.46
CA GLN A 135 13.23 -4.15 9.45
C GLN A 135 12.42 -3.72 10.69
N PRO A 136 12.51 -2.44 11.12
CA PRO A 136 11.62 -1.90 12.13
C PRO A 136 10.15 -2.08 11.73
N ARG A 137 9.25 -2.19 12.71
CA ARG A 137 7.82 -2.18 12.45
C ARG A 137 7.45 -0.89 11.71
N MET A 138 6.67 -1.04 10.65
CA MET A 138 6.30 0.09 9.80
C MET A 138 4.83 0.43 10.03
N LYS A 139 4.56 1.67 10.45
CA LYS A 139 3.20 2.19 10.66
C LYS A 139 2.59 2.55 9.33
N ILE A 140 1.35 2.13 9.14
CA ILE A 140 0.50 2.45 8.00
C ILE A 140 -0.38 3.65 8.40
N GLY A 141 0.16 4.85 8.22
CA GLY A 141 -0.57 6.09 8.52
C GLY A 141 -1.73 6.35 7.52
N LEU A 142 -2.47 7.44 7.73
CA LEU A 142 -3.59 7.84 6.85
C LEU A 142 -3.23 7.93 5.36
N ARG A 143 -1.96 8.20 5.04
CA ARG A 143 -1.49 8.28 3.65
C ARG A 143 -1.27 6.92 3.00
N GLY A 144 -1.48 5.81 3.71
CA GLY A 144 -1.33 4.45 3.19
C GLY A 144 0.08 4.07 2.73
N VAL A 145 1.07 4.95 2.90
CA VAL A 145 2.50 4.66 2.68
C VAL A 145 3.13 4.33 4.04
N PRO A 146 3.87 3.21 4.15
CA PRO A 146 4.43 2.77 5.42
C PRO A 146 5.61 3.65 5.86
N THR A 147 5.65 4.01 7.14
CA THR A 147 6.76 4.76 7.74
C THR A 147 7.33 4.01 8.95
N PRO A 148 8.65 4.01 9.19
CA PRO A 148 9.22 3.37 10.38
C PRO A 148 8.58 3.92 11.67
N ALA A 149 8.31 3.05 12.65
CA ALA A 149 8.02 3.51 14.01
C ALA A 149 9.23 4.29 14.53
N ILE A 150 9.09 5.59 14.74
CA ILE A 150 10.12 6.40 15.39
C ILE A 150 9.71 6.54 16.86
N GLY A 151 10.31 5.73 17.75
CA GLY A 151 10.26 5.89 19.21
C GLY A 151 8.86 5.91 19.83
N GLU A 152 8.19 4.76 19.89
CA GLU A 152 7.11 4.52 20.87
C GLU A 152 7.68 4.09 22.23
#